data_AF-A0A923L4Q4-F1
#
_entry.id   AF-A0A923L4Q4-F1
#
_cell.length_a   1.000
_cell.length_b   1.000
_cell.length_c   1.000
_cell.angle_alpha   90.00
_cell.angle_beta   90.00
_cell.angle_gamma   90.00
#
_symmetry.space_group_name_H-M   'P 1'
#
loop_
_entity.id
_entity.type
_entity.pdbx_description
1 polymer ?
#
loop_
_entity_poly.entity_id
_entity_poly.type
_entity_poly.pdbx_seq_one_letter_code
_entity_poly.pdbx_strand_id
1 'polypeptide(L)'
;MLYETQEELLTKSKQAEGRTFGELDNSGRIYNQRAKGGLGQIVEESFFGYEVNSKSEADFSELGIELKVTPIKKNKNGTLSAKERLVLNIINYQKEVLTEFYTSSFWKKNEKLLIMFYEWIPGINRADYKIVKSHLHTYSEEDLEIIKKDWETIVTKIRAGLAHELSEADTNYLGACSKGANKSSLRTQPYSKELAMQRAFSLKQSYMTTMVRKLLSQEDLVSFTSPSELKNNSLMDVLNQRFHPYKEKSLEEIADSTGLNINYGSKSFLQEFISGLLGIRGTRLNQIEEFEKANIEVKTIRLEPNGIPKEHMSFKNIAFKEWATGDWYNSWVRRYFEETKLLFVVFQYKETERQNKNRKLYFKGITLWNMPSNEINGRLKKFWDDVKSLINSGIELTPVKQKNRVIVKNNLPKPGENGLCHIRPKARDGNDKVPLPDGRLITKQAFWLDREFIAEIVKT
;
A
#
# COMPACT_ATOMS: atom_id res chain seq x y z
N MET A 1 40.73 3.13 -0.33
CA MET A 1 39.55 2.84 0.50
C MET A 1 39.23 4.08 1.30
N LEU A 2 37.95 4.45 1.43
CA LEU A 2 37.57 5.61 2.26
C LEU A 2 37.08 5.20 3.66
N TYR A 3 36.59 3.97 3.84
CA TYR A 3 36.11 3.44 5.12
C TYR A 3 36.49 1.96 5.22
N GLU A 4 37.15 1.56 6.30
CA GLU A 4 37.60 0.19 6.56
C GLU A 4 36.69 -0.54 7.56
N THR A 5 35.94 0.20 8.37
CA THR A 5 35.02 -0.36 9.38
C THR A 5 33.61 0.20 9.28
N GLN A 6 32.63 -0.56 9.79
CA GLN A 6 31.25 -0.08 9.90
C GLN A 6 31.13 1.14 10.84
N GLU A 7 31.99 1.22 11.85
CA GLU A 7 32.00 2.33 12.82
C GLU A 7 32.49 3.63 12.17
N GLU A 8 33.54 3.58 11.35
CA GLU A 8 34.03 4.73 10.59
C GLU A 8 32.94 5.25 9.64
N LEU A 9 32.30 4.34 8.90
CA LEU A 9 31.22 4.69 8.00
C LEU A 9 30.05 5.35 8.73
N LEU A 10 29.64 4.80 9.87
CA LEU A 10 28.57 5.37 10.69
C LEU A 10 28.94 6.72 11.28
N THR A 11 30.18 6.88 11.75
CA THR A 11 30.71 8.14 12.27
C THR A 11 30.68 9.21 11.19
N LYS A 12 31.17 8.89 9.98
CA LYS A 12 31.03 9.77 8.83
C LYS A 12 29.57 10.10 8.56
N SER A 13 28.70 9.10 8.46
CA SER A 13 27.28 9.28 8.13
C SER A 13 26.54 10.21 9.09
N LYS A 14 26.90 10.21 10.38
CA LYS A 14 26.35 11.14 11.38
C LYS A 14 26.74 12.60 11.14
N GLN A 15 27.88 12.87 10.51
CA GLN A 15 28.30 14.24 10.18
C GLN A 15 27.40 14.92 9.14
N ALA A 16 26.58 14.15 8.40
CA ALA A 16 25.58 14.72 7.50
C ALA A 16 24.30 15.14 8.23
N GLU A 17 23.98 14.53 9.38
CA GLU A 17 22.79 14.89 10.15
C GLU A 17 22.84 16.37 10.53
N GLY A 18 21.76 17.10 10.27
CA GLY A 18 21.73 18.54 10.50
C GLY A 18 22.02 19.37 9.26
N ARG A 19 22.72 18.84 8.26
CA ARG A 19 23.17 19.59 7.08
C ARG A 19 22.14 19.53 5.95
N THR A 20 22.11 20.59 5.15
CA THR A 20 21.32 20.68 3.93
C THR A 20 22.05 20.03 2.75
N PHE A 21 21.34 19.64 1.70
CA PHE A 21 22.00 19.14 0.49
C PHE A 21 22.84 20.21 -0.21
N GLY A 22 22.48 21.49 -0.10
CA GLY A 22 23.31 22.60 -0.59
C GLY A 22 24.66 22.69 0.11
N GLU A 23 24.71 22.41 1.42
CA GLU A 23 25.96 22.34 2.19
C GLU A 23 26.76 21.05 1.93
N LEU A 24 26.10 19.99 1.48
CA LEU A 24 26.74 18.70 1.18
C LEU A 24 27.27 18.64 -0.26
N ASP A 25 26.68 19.39 -1.18
CA ASP A 25 27.02 19.36 -2.61
C ASP A 25 28.26 20.21 -2.92
N ASN A 26 29.39 19.53 -3.09
CA ASN A 26 30.65 20.15 -3.51
C ASN A 26 30.75 20.25 -5.05
N SER A 27 29.83 19.63 -5.80
CA SER A 27 29.85 19.55 -7.27
C SER A 27 28.98 20.60 -7.96
N GLY A 28 28.08 21.27 -7.21
CA GLY A 28 27.08 22.18 -7.76
C GLY A 28 25.95 21.49 -8.56
N ARG A 29 25.86 20.16 -8.50
CA ARG A 29 24.86 19.34 -9.18
C ARG A 29 23.44 19.74 -8.79
N ILE A 30 23.19 20.15 -7.55
CA ILE A 30 21.87 20.49 -7.04
C ILE A 30 21.28 21.76 -7.70
N TYR A 31 22.14 22.65 -8.18
CA TYR A 31 21.75 23.88 -8.87
C TYR A 31 21.64 23.70 -10.39
N ASN A 32 22.16 22.60 -10.93
CA ASN A 32 22.08 22.29 -12.34
C ASN A 32 20.76 21.61 -12.70
N GLN A 33 19.79 22.38 -13.20
CA GLN A 33 18.47 21.89 -13.63
C GLN A 33 18.53 20.84 -14.77
N ARG A 34 19.63 20.79 -15.54
CA ARG A 34 19.82 19.80 -16.61
C ARG A 34 20.43 18.50 -16.09
N ALA A 35 21.17 18.55 -14.99
CA ALA A 35 21.59 17.35 -14.27
C ALA A 35 20.36 16.80 -13.54
N LYS A 36 19.82 15.68 -14.00
CA LYS A 36 18.80 14.92 -13.25
C LYS A 36 19.40 14.26 -11.99
N GLY A 37 20.16 15.03 -11.20
CA GLY A 37 20.87 14.57 -10.03
C GLY A 37 19.89 14.13 -8.94
N GLY A 38 19.88 12.84 -8.61
CA GLY A 38 19.19 12.36 -7.43
C GLY A 38 19.92 12.87 -6.18
N LEU A 39 19.18 13.19 -5.11
CA LEU A 39 19.80 13.54 -3.83
C LEU A 39 20.76 12.45 -3.31
N GLY A 40 20.53 11.19 -3.70
CA GLY A 40 21.46 10.08 -3.49
C GLY A 40 22.85 10.31 -4.08
N GLN A 41 22.93 10.80 -5.33
CA GLN A 41 24.22 11.02 -6.01
C GLN A 41 25.06 12.11 -5.33
N ILE A 42 24.41 13.14 -4.77
CA ILE A 42 25.11 14.17 -4.00
C ILE A 42 25.77 13.55 -2.77
N VAL A 43 25.06 12.64 -2.10
CA VAL A 43 25.59 11.95 -0.92
C VAL A 43 26.72 10.98 -1.32
N GLU A 44 26.53 10.22 -2.39
CA GLU A 44 27.56 9.30 -2.94
C GLU A 44 28.85 10.06 -3.29
N GLU A 45 28.75 11.07 -4.17
CA GLU A 45 29.90 11.78 -4.73
C GLU A 45 30.48 12.80 -3.77
N SER A 46 29.66 13.74 -3.29
CA SER A 46 30.17 14.91 -2.57
C SER A 46 30.40 14.64 -1.10
N PHE A 47 29.61 13.76 -0.48
CA PHE A 47 29.72 13.50 0.96
C PHE A 47 30.63 12.30 1.27
N PHE A 48 30.44 11.18 0.56
CA PHE A 48 31.25 9.97 0.76
C PHE A 48 32.48 9.90 -0.13
N GLY A 49 32.52 10.62 -1.27
CA GLY A 49 33.69 10.69 -2.14
C GLY A 49 33.76 9.60 -3.21
N TYR A 50 32.64 8.97 -3.59
CA TYR A 50 32.60 7.92 -4.61
C TYR A 50 32.34 8.46 -6.00
N GLU A 51 33.01 7.90 -7.01
CA GLU A 51 32.58 8.08 -8.40
C GLU A 51 31.28 7.29 -8.64
N VAL A 52 30.26 7.96 -9.20
CA VAL A 52 29.03 7.29 -9.62
C VAL A 52 29.38 6.20 -10.64
N ASN A 53 29.09 4.96 -10.28
CA ASN A 53 29.33 3.80 -11.14
C ASN A 53 28.05 2.96 -11.24
N SER A 54 27.95 2.19 -12.32
CA SER A 54 26.79 1.32 -12.58
C SER A 54 27.04 -0.12 -12.15
N LYS A 55 27.92 -0.35 -11.17
CA LYS A 55 28.25 -1.71 -10.73
C LYS A 55 27.05 -2.31 -9.99
N SER A 56 26.91 -3.63 -10.07
CA SER A 56 25.84 -4.37 -9.40
C SER A 56 26.10 -4.62 -7.91
N GLU A 57 27.31 -4.30 -7.43
CA GLU A 57 27.76 -4.50 -6.05
C GLU A 57 27.13 -3.46 -5.10
N ALA A 58 27.34 -3.65 -3.80
CA ALA A 58 26.96 -2.68 -2.78
C ALA A 58 27.85 -1.42 -2.88
N ASP A 59 27.31 -0.26 -2.54
CA ASP A 59 28.06 1.02 -2.59
C ASP A 59 29.34 0.99 -1.74
N PHE A 60 29.29 0.32 -0.59
CA PHE A 60 30.43 0.02 0.27
C PHE A 60 30.74 -1.48 0.21
N SER A 61 31.26 -1.93 -0.95
CA SER A 61 31.48 -3.36 -1.28
C SER A 61 32.26 -4.13 -0.21
N GLU A 62 33.34 -3.55 0.33
CA GLU A 62 34.18 -4.17 1.37
C GLU A 62 33.42 -4.41 2.69
N LEU A 63 32.38 -3.61 2.96
CA LEU A 63 31.56 -3.71 4.16
C LEU A 63 30.23 -4.47 3.91
N GLY A 64 29.92 -4.75 2.63
CA GLY A 64 28.63 -5.29 2.22
C GLY A 64 27.46 -4.37 2.56
N ILE A 65 27.65 -3.05 2.50
CA ILE A 65 26.62 -2.05 2.86
C ILE A 65 26.21 -1.26 1.61
N GLU A 66 24.90 -1.13 1.38
CA GLU A 66 24.33 -0.31 0.32
C GLU A 66 23.80 1.01 0.89
N LEU A 67 24.06 2.12 0.21
CA LEU A 67 23.57 3.44 0.57
C LEU A 67 22.16 3.67 0.01
N LYS A 68 21.29 4.25 0.83
CA LYS A 68 19.96 4.70 0.42
C LYS A 68 19.65 6.06 1.02
N VAL A 69 19.23 7.01 0.18
CA VAL A 69 18.82 8.35 0.61
C VAL A 69 17.32 8.51 0.34
N THR A 70 16.51 8.72 1.38
CA THR A 70 15.04 8.64 1.27
C THR A 70 14.30 9.74 2.04
N PRO A 71 13.21 10.31 1.46
CA PRO A 71 12.46 11.39 2.09
C PRO A 71 11.49 10.91 3.16
N ILE A 72 11.36 11.70 4.22
CA ILE A 72 10.24 11.66 5.17
C ILE A 72 9.39 12.91 5.04
N LYS A 73 8.15 12.86 5.55
CA LYS A 73 7.25 14.01 5.64
C LYS A 73 6.56 14.06 6.99
N LYS A 74 6.24 15.27 7.43
CA LYS A 74 5.32 15.53 8.54
C LYS A 74 3.88 15.61 8.03
N ASN A 75 3.00 14.81 8.61
CA ASN A 75 1.58 14.80 8.29
C ASN A 75 0.86 15.97 8.99
N LYS A 76 -0.36 16.29 8.53
CA LYS A 76 -1.16 17.40 9.10
C LYS A 76 -1.47 17.22 10.60
N ASN A 77 -1.57 15.98 11.07
CA ASN A 77 -1.78 15.62 12.48
C ASN A 77 -0.48 15.59 13.29
N GLY A 78 0.66 15.99 12.71
CA GLY A 78 1.96 16.05 13.37
C GLY A 78 2.80 14.76 13.29
N THR A 79 2.21 13.62 12.90
CA THR A 79 2.97 12.36 12.82
C THR A 79 3.94 12.34 11.65
N LEU A 80 5.02 11.56 11.77
CA LEU A 80 5.98 11.34 10.70
C LEU A 80 5.59 10.13 9.84
N SER A 81 5.97 10.18 8.56
CA SER A 81 5.85 9.05 7.64
C SER A 81 6.88 9.12 6.53
N ALA A 82 7.22 7.97 5.96
CA ALA A 82 8.00 7.94 4.73
C ALA A 82 7.20 8.59 3.60
N LYS A 83 7.86 9.38 2.75
CA LYS A 83 7.20 10.07 1.64
C LYS A 83 7.01 9.16 0.42
N GLU A 84 7.79 8.08 0.34
CA GLU A 84 7.78 7.06 -0.73
C GLU A 84 8.32 5.70 -0.24
N ARG A 85 8.23 4.68 -1.10
CA ARG A 85 8.84 3.36 -0.91
C ARG A 85 10.38 3.44 -1.03
N LEU A 86 11.11 2.53 -0.41
CA LEU A 86 12.56 2.43 -0.60
C LEU A 86 12.86 1.49 -1.78
N VAL A 87 13.25 2.06 -2.93
CA VAL A 87 13.61 1.26 -4.11
C VAL A 87 15.01 0.65 -3.93
N LEU A 88 15.12 -0.65 -4.22
CA LEU A 88 16.34 -1.44 -4.10
C LEU A 88 16.88 -1.81 -5.50
N ASN A 89 17.43 -3.00 -5.68
CA ASN A 89 17.95 -3.48 -6.96
C ASN A 89 16.83 -3.90 -7.94
N ILE A 90 17.15 -3.82 -9.24
CA ILE A 90 16.27 -4.30 -10.32
C ILE A 90 16.12 -5.82 -10.24
N ILE A 91 14.90 -6.32 -10.45
CA ILE A 91 14.62 -7.74 -10.55
C ILE A 91 15.00 -8.20 -11.96
N ASN A 92 16.08 -8.98 -12.08
CA ASN A 92 16.40 -9.64 -13.33
C ASN A 92 15.64 -10.97 -13.40
N TYR A 93 14.49 -10.99 -14.07
CA TYR A 93 13.62 -12.16 -14.16
C TYR A 93 14.33 -13.45 -14.59
N GLN A 94 15.32 -13.35 -15.48
CA GLN A 94 16.06 -14.51 -15.99
C GLN A 94 17.04 -15.08 -14.96
N LYS A 95 17.66 -14.21 -14.15
CA LYS A 95 18.70 -14.61 -13.19
C LYS A 95 18.13 -14.92 -11.80
N GLU A 96 17.15 -14.15 -11.35
CA GLU A 96 16.64 -14.25 -9.98
C GLU A 96 16.01 -15.61 -9.70
N VAL A 97 15.31 -16.19 -10.68
CA VAL A 97 14.68 -17.52 -10.57
C VAL A 97 15.66 -18.67 -10.35
N LEU A 98 16.95 -18.46 -10.65
CA LEU A 98 18.02 -19.45 -10.52
C LEU A 98 18.70 -19.40 -9.15
N THR A 99 18.26 -18.52 -8.26
CA THR A 99 18.86 -18.31 -6.95
C THR A 99 17.97 -18.84 -5.82
N GLU A 100 18.58 -18.97 -4.64
CA GLU A 100 17.87 -19.09 -3.36
C GLU A 100 17.94 -17.75 -2.63
N PHE A 101 17.12 -17.55 -1.61
CA PHE A 101 17.03 -16.26 -0.91
C PHE A 101 18.40 -15.68 -0.52
N TYR A 102 19.25 -16.43 0.18
CA TYR A 102 20.56 -15.93 0.63
C TYR A 102 21.60 -15.77 -0.47
N THR A 103 21.40 -16.42 -1.63
CA THR A 103 22.30 -16.30 -2.79
C THR A 103 21.78 -15.33 -3.84
N SER A 104 20.57 -14.80 -3.64
CA SER A 104 19.84 -13.91 -4.53
C SER A 104 20.51 -12.55 -4.72
N SER A 105 20.13 -11.86 -5.80
CA SER A 105 20.60 -10.49 -6.01
C SER A 105 20.03 -9.52 -4.97
N PHE A 106 18.82 -9.82 -4.47
CA PHE A 106 18.21 -9.08 -3.38
C PHE A 106 19.06 -9.16 -2.09
N TRP A 107 19.33 -10.37 -1.59
CA TRP A 107 19.98 -10.50 -0.27
C TRP A 107 21.40 -9.94 -0.28
N LYS A 108 22.20 -10.32 -1.28
CA LYS A 108 23.60 -9.89 -1.42
C LYS A 108 23.78 -8.37 -1.41
N LYS A 109 22.79 -7.62 -1.92
CA LYS A 109 22.86 -6.16 -2.03
C LYS A 109 22.13 -5.44 -0.90
N ASN A 110 21.16 -6.07 -0.24
CA ASN A 110 20.27 -5.39 0.69
C ASN A 110 20.23 -6.00 2.09
N GLU A 111 21.17 -6.88 2.43
CA GLU A 111 21.34 -7.41 3.80
C GLU A 111 21.60 -6.27 4.81
N LYS A 112 22.44 -5.30 4.45
CA LYS A 112 22.78 -4.13 5.26
C LYS A 112 22.59 -2.85 4.46
N LEU A 113 21.74 -1.95 4.96
CA LEU A 113 21.43 -0.69 4.29
C LEU A 113 21.85 0.48 5.17
N LEU A 114 22.72 1.35 4.68
CA LEU A 114 22.91 2.67 5.28
C LEU A 114 21.83 3.60 4.74
N ILE A 115 20.82 3.89 5.56
CA ILE A 115 19.68 4.71 5.20
C ILE A 115 19.86 6.12 5.77
N MET A 116 19.89 7.11 4.89
CA MET A 116 19.94 8.53 5.24
C MET A 116 18.58 9.17 4.94
N PHE A 117 17.86 9.52 5.99
CA PHE A 117 16.57 10.19 5.94
C PHE A 117 16.74 11.69 5.81
N TYR A 118 15.98 12.32 4.92
CA TYR A 118 15.86 13.79 4.82
C TYR A 118 14.42 14.26 4.92
N GLU A 119 14.20 15.45 5.46
CA GLU A 119 12.87 16.02 5.55
C GLU A 119 12.45 16.66 4.21
N TRP A 120 11.36 16.17 3.65
CA TRP A 120 10.70 16.77 2.50
C TRP A 120 9.61 17.73 2.95
N ILE A 121 9.70 18.98 2.49
CA ILE A 121 8.72 20.03 2.77
C ILE A 121 8.16 20.56 1.44
N PRO A 122 6.82 20.55 1.23
CA PRO A 122 6.22 21.08 0.02
C PRO A 122 6.63 22.56 -0.22
N GLY A 123 7.04 22.88 -1.44
CA GLY A 123 7.38 24.25 -1.85
C GLY A 123 8.79 24.72 -1.48
N ILE A 124 9.53 23.95 -0.69
CA ILE A 124 10.94 24.24 -0.36
C ILE A 124 11.88 23.68 -1.42
N ASN A 125 12.97 24.40 -1.72
CA ASN A 125 13.98 23.97 -2.68
C ASN A 125 14.69 22.71 -2.19
N ARG A 126 15.02 21.80 -3.10
CA ARG A 126 15.74 20.55 -2.80
C ARG A 126 17.10 20.81 -2.14
N ALA A 127 17.77 21.92 -2.46
CA ALA A 127 19.01 22.34 -1.82
C ALA A 127 18.87 22.54 -0.31
N ASP A 128 17.69 22.99 0.13
CA ASP A 128 17.41 23.32 1.52
C ASP A 128 16.86 22.12 2.31
N TYR A 129 16.64 20.97 1.66
CA TYR A 129 16.28 19.75 2.39
C TYR A 129 17.44 19.31 3.28
N LYS A 130 17.09 18.90 4.49
CA LYS A 130 18.04 18.60 5.56
C LYS A 130 18.05 17.11 5.87
N ILE A 131 19.24 16.52 5.98
CA ILE A 131 19.40 15.16 6.49
C ILE A 131 19.05 15.19 7.98
N VAL A 132 18.07 14.38 8.37
CA VAL A 132 17.56 14.31 9.74
C VAL A 132 18.12 13.13 10.51
N LYS A 133 18.48 12.04 9.81
CA LYS A 133 18.97 10.82 10.45
C LYS A 133 19.73 9.92 9.49
N SER A 134 20.82 9.35 9.97
CA SER A 134 21.56 8.26 9.35
C SER A 134 21.41 7.00 10.20
N HIS A 135 21.05 5.88 9.57
CA HIS A 135 20.78 4.62 10.26
C HIS A 135 21.32 3.44 9.47
N LEU A 136 22.13 2.60 10.10
CA LEU A 136 22.50 1.31 9.54
C LEU A 136 21.39 0.31 9.86
N HIS A 137 20.61 -0.03 8.84
CA HIS A 137 19.49 -0.94 8.93
C HIS A 137 19.91 -2.38 8.64
N THR A 138 19.46 -3.27 9.52
CA THR A 138 19.40 -4.72 9.33
C THR A 138 17.98 -5.18 9.67
N TYR A 139 17.54 -6.29 9.10
CA TYR A 139 16.21 -6.83 9.38
C TYR A 139 16.17 -7.53 10.76
N SER A 140 15.09 -7.31 11.51
CA SER A 140 14.81 -8.15 12.69
C SER A 140 14.48 -9.58 12.26
N GLU A 141 14.52 -10.54 13.18
CA GLU A 141 14.16 -11.94 12.85
C GLU A 141 12.73 -12.03 12.29
N GLU A 142 11.78 -11.30 12.88
CA GLU A 142 10.37 -11.27 12.44
C GLU A 142 10.23 -10.74 11.02
N ASP A 143 10.85 -9.58 10.75
CA ASP A 143 10.75 -8.93 9.45
C ASP A 143 11.46 -9.75 8.37
N LEU A 144 12.59 -10.38 8.71
CA LEU A 144 13.34 -11.22 7.79
C LEU A 144 12.54 -12.44 7.32
N GLU A 145 11.80 -13.10 8.22
CA GLU A 145 10.96 -14.23 7.83
C GLU A 145 9.84 -13.84 6.85
N ILE A 146 9.27 -12.64 7.02
CA ILE A 146 8.27 -12.10 6.08
C ILE A 146 8.93 -11.72 4.75
N ILE A 147 10.09 -11.08 4.77
CA ILE A 147 10.85 -10.68 3.57
C ILE A 147 11.27 -11.90 2.75
N LYS A 148 11.70 -13.00 3.39
CA LYS A 148 11.98 -14.28 2.72
C LYS A 148 10.76 -14.81 1.98
N LYS A 149 9.61 -14.86 2.66
CA LYS A 149 8.34 -15.33 2.08
C LYS A 149 7.87 -14.44 0.93
N ASP A 150 8.06 -13.14 1.04
CA ASP A 150 7.74 -12.18 -0.01
C ASP A 150 8.64 -12.36 -1.24
N TRP A 151 9.95 -12.52 -1.04
CA TRP A 151 10.88 -12.83 -2.12
C TRP A 151 10.50 -14.13 -2.82
N GLU A 152 10.21 -15.20 -2.07
CA GLU A 152 9.78 -16.49 -2.62
C GLU A 152 8.47 -16.37 -3.40
N THR A 153 7.53 -15.55 -2.91
CA THR A 153 6.25 -15.27 -3.60
C THR A 153 6.51 -14.61 -4.96
N ILE A 154 7.38 -13.59 -5.01
CA ILE A 154 7.75 -12.90 -6.25
C ILE A 154 8.41 -13.88 -7.22
N VAL A 155 9.41 -14.63 -6.75
CA VAL A 155 10.18 -15.54 -7.60
C VAL A 155 9.34 -16.72 -8.08
N THR A 156 8.46 -17.28 -7.24
CA THR A 156 7.50 -18.33 -7.62
C THR A 156 6.58 -17.86 -8.73
N LYS A 157 6.06 -16.63 -8.64
CA LYS A 157 5.20 -16.07 -9.70
C LYS A 157 5.95 -15.86 -11.01
N ILE A 158 7.23 -15.49 -10.96
CA ILE A 158 8.09 -15.44 -12.16
C ILE A 158 8.33 -16.86 -12.73
N ARG A 159 8.61 -17.85 -11.86
CA ARG A 159 8.77 -19.27 -12.24
C ARG A 159 7.52 -19.84 -12.91
N ALA A 160 6.33 -19.37 -12.51
CA ALA A 160 5.06 -19.72 -13.14
C ALA A 160 4.81 -19.04 -14.51
N GLY A 161 5.73 -18.19 -15.00
CA GLY A 161 5.55 -17.45 -16.26
C GLY A 161 4.64 -16.22 -16.15
N LEU A 162 4.36 -15.78 -14.91
CA LEU A 162 3.39 -14.72 -14.59
C LEU A 162 4.08 -13.43 -14.12
N ALA A 163 5.30 -13.14 -14.56
CA ALA A 163 6.00 -11.91 -14.17
C ALA A 163 5.26 -10.63 -14.61
N HIS A 164 4.50 -10.69 -15.71
CA HIS A 164 3.65 -9.58 -16.19
C HIS A 164 2.47 -9.30 -15.24
N GLU A 165 2.07 -10.28 -14.43
CA GLU A 165 1.00 -10.14 -13.43
C GLU A 165 1.50 -9.76 -12.04
N LEU A 166 2.82 -9.62 -11.83
CA LEU A 166 3.35 -9.17 -10.54
C LEU A 166 2.69 -7.84 -10.13
N SER A 167 2.37 -7.72 -8.85
CA SER A 167 1.84 -6.52 -8.22
C SER A 167 2.56 -6.29 -6.89
N GLU A 168 2.68 -5.03 -6.44
CA GLU A 168 3.31 -4.74 -5.14
C GLU A 168 2.46 -5.26 -3.98
N ALA A 169 1.14 -5.35 -4.16
CA ALA A 169 0.22 -5.93 -3.18
C ALA A 169 0.25 -7.46 -3.13
N ASP A 170 1.01 -8.15 -3.98
CA ASP A 170 1.15 -9.62 -3.90
C ASP A 170 1.87 -10.02 -2.59
N THR A 171 2.78 -9.19 -2.11
CA THR A 171 3.64 -9.43 -0.94
C THR A 171 3.33 -8.48 0.22
N ASN A 172 3.97 -8.67 1.38
CA ASN A 172 3.74 -7.88 2.59
C ASN A 172 4.71 -6.70 2.72
N TYR A 173 6.00 -6.94 2.94
CA TYR A 173 7.01 -5.91 3.23
C TYR A 173 7.92 -5.65 2.03
N LEU A 174 8.36 -6.70 1.34
CA LEU A 174 9.19 -6.62 0.14
C LEU A 174 8.31 -6.63 -1.11
N GLY A 175 8.16 -5.47 -1.74
CA GLY A 175 7.41 -5.29 -2.98
C GLY A 175 8.22 -5.49 -4.26
N ALA A 176 7.53 -5.73 -5.36
CA ALA A 176 8.06 -5.68 -6.73
C ALA A 176 7.47 -4.48 -7.49
N CYS A 177 8.01 -3.27 -7.29
CA CYS A 177 7.49 -2.05 -7.89
C CYS A 177 7.92 -1.89 -9.36
N SER A 178 7.06 -1.33 -10.22
CA SER A 178 7.41 -1.09 -11.62
C SER A 178 8.44 0.03 -11.76
N LYS A 179 9.42 -0.14 -12.66
CA LYS A 179 10.48 0.84 -12.96
C LYS A 179 10.39 1.27 -14.43
N GLY A 180 9.70 2.38 -14.65
CA GLY A 180 9.39 2.95 -15.97
C GLY A 180 7.91 2.79 -16.33
N ALA A 181 7.44 3.53 -17.34
CA ALA A 181 6.02 3.66 -17.65
C ALA A 181 5.66 3.31 -19.11
N ASN A 182 6.63 2.86 -19.91
CA ASN A 182 6.50 2.81 -21.37
C ASN A 182 6.92 1.44 -21.92
N LYS A 183 6.60 1.17 -23.20
CA LYS A 183 6.99 -0.09 -23.88
C LYS A 183 8.48 -0.39 -23.82
N SER A 184 9.36 0.62 -23.76
CA SER A 184 10.81 0.45 -23.61
C SER A 184 11.22 -0.16 -22.25
N SER A 185 10.32 -0.17 -21.28
CA SER A 185 10.51 -0.79 -19.97
C SER A 185 10.09 -2.26 -19.93
N LEU A 186 9.56 -2.82 -21.03
CA LEU A 186 9.24 -4.23 -21.11
C LEU A 186 10.50 -5.10 -21.13
N ARG A 187 10.44 -6.26 -20.48
CA ARG A 187 11.51 -7.24 -20.37
C ARG A 187 10.94 -8.63 -20.67
N THR A 188 11.78 -9.48 -21.23
CA THR A 188 11.49 -10.92 -21.33
C THR A 188 11.50 -11.56 -19.94
N GLN A 189 10.75 -12.64 -19.79
CA GLN A 189 10.77 -13.51 -18.62
C GLN A 189 11.09 -14.96 -19.04
N PRO A 190 11.61 -15.81 -18.14
CA PRO A 190 12.12 -17.14 -18.49
C PRO A 190 11.05 -18.13 -18.99
N TYR A 191 9.84 -18.09 -18.44
CA TYR A 191 8.85 -19.16 -18.60
C TYR A 191 7.55 -18.73 -19.31
N SER A 192 7.59 -17.62 -20.05
CA SER A 192 6.46 -17.17 -20.89
C SER A 192 6.94 -16.26 -22.02
N LYS A 193 6.21 -16.27 -23.14
CA LYS A 193 6.45 -15.37 -24.27
C LYS A 193 5.92 -13.95 -24.02
N GLU A 194 5.02 -13.79 -23.05
CA GLU A 194 4.48 -12.48 -22.70
C GLU A 194 5.53 -11.62 -22.01
N LEU A 195 5.68 -10.38 -22.49
CA LEU A 195 6.62 -9.43 -21.91
C LEU A 195 6.08 -8.87 -20.60
N ALA A 196 6.98 -8.71 -19.63
CA ALA A 196 6.66 -8.14 -18.33
C ALA A 196 7.28 -6.75 -18.20
N MET A 197 6.62 -5.85 -17.47
CA MET A 197 7.23 -4.57 -17.08
C MET A 197 8.49 -4.82 -16.25
N GLN A 198 9.56 -4.04 -16.46
CA GLN A 198 10.71 -4.05 -15.57
C GLN A 198 10.27 -3.68 -14.16
N ARG A 199 10.70 -4.45 -13.16
CA ARG A 199 10.43 -4.21 -11.75
C ARG A 199 11.72 -4.12 -10.94
N ALA A 200 11.63 -3.48 -9.78
CA ALA A 200 12.67 -3.46 -8.77
C ALA A 200 12.10 -3.98 -7.46
N PHE A 201 12.94 -4.65 -6.68
CA PHE A 201 12.64 -4.89 -5.28
C PHE A 201 12.49 -3.55 -4.56
N SER A 202 11.61 -3.49 -3.58
CA SER A 202 11.43 -2.29 -2.77
C SER A 202 10.87 -2.62 -1.40
N LEU A 203 11.33 -1.96 -0.34
CA LEU A 203 10.61 -1.95 0.93
C LEU A 203 9.41 -1.00 0.78
N LYS A 204 8.20 -1.49 1.10
CA LYS A 204 6.98 -0.70 0.95
C LYS A 204 7.06 0.62 1.72
N GLN A 205 6.38 1.65 1.22
CA GLN A 205 6.29 2.95 1.91
C GLN A 205 5.77 2.82 3.34
N SER A 206 4.83 1.89 3.54
CA SER A 206 4.21 1.61 4.82
C SER A 206 5.20 0.97 5.80
N TYR A 207 6.03 0.02 5.35
CA TYR A 207 7.17 -0.51 6.11
C TYR A 207 8.16 0.60 6.49
N MET A 208 8.54 1.46 5.53
CA MET A 208 9.42 2.59 5.78
C MET A 208 8.82 3.61 6.76
N THR A 209 7.49 3.79 6.74
CA THR A 209 6.78 4.66 7.69
C THR A 209 6.87 4.12 9.11
N THR A 210 6.66 2.82 9.29
CA THR A 210 6.84 2.15 10.58
C THR A 210 8.29 2.29 11.08
N MET A 211 9.28 2.06 10.22
CA MET A 211 10.69 2.27 10.55
C MET A 211 10.97 3.70 11.01
N VAL A 212 10.48 4.70 10.27
CA VAL A 212 10.62 6.12 10.61
C VAL A 212 10.02 6.44 11.97
N ARG A 213 8.82 5.94 12.27
CA ARG A 213 8.16 6.20 13.55
C ARG A 213 8.89 5.55 14.73
N LYS A 214 9.38 4.31 14.56
CA LYS A 214 10.21 3.66 15.59
C LYS A 214 11.53 4.42 15.82
N LEU A 215 12.22 4.81 14.76
CA LEU A 215 13.55 5.44 14.84
C LEU A 215 13.51 6.90 15.28
N LEU A 216 12.55 7.69 14.79
CA LEU A 216 12.52 9.14 14.98
C LEU A 216 11.46 9.60 15.99
N SER A 217 10.34 8.88 16.11
CA SER A 217 9.27 9.22 17.06
C SER A 217 9.31 8.36 18.33
N GLN A 218 10.12 7.28 18.36
CA GLN A 218 10.13 6.29 19.45
C GLN A 218 8.74 5.72 19.75
N GLU A 219 7.91 5.58 18.71
CA GLU A 219 6.57 5.02 18.86
C GLU A 219 6.65 3.50 19.10
N ASP A 220 6.01 3.05 20.18
CA ASP A 220 5.80 1.62 20.43
C ASP A 220 4.54 1.16 19.69
N LEU A 221 4.70 0.19 18.80
CA LEU A 221 3.62 -0.29 17.94
C LEU A 221 3.12 -1.62 18.47
N VAL A 222 1.79 -1.75 18.56
CA VAL A 222 1.16 -3.00 18.99
C VAL A 222 1.34 -4.06 17.90
N SER A 223 1.97 -5.18 18.26
CA SER A 223 2.07 -6.38 17.44
C SER A 223 1.05 -7.43 17.91
N PHE A 224 0.55 -8.25 16.99
CA PHE A 224 -0.33 -9.39 17.32
C PHE A 224 0.33 -10.76 17.11
N THR A 225 1.61 -10.79 16.72
CA THR A 225 2.35 -12.00 16.40
C THR A 225 3.73 -11.99 17.08
N SER A 226 4.47 -13.08 16.93
CA SER A 226 5.79 -13.29 17.50
C SER A 226 6.74 -13.93 16.46
N PRO A 227 8.07 -13.79 16.61
CA PRO A 227 9.03 -14.40 15.69
C PRO A 227 8.87 -15.92 15.56
N SER A 228 8.56 -16.62 16.66
CA SER A 228 8.36 -18.08 16.64
C SER A 228 7.15 -18.50 15.80
N GLU A 229 6.07 -17.70 15.82
CA GLU A 229 4.89 -17.95 14.99
C GLU A 229 5.21 -17.73 13.51
N LEU A 230 5.92 -16.65 13.18
CA LEU A 230 6.24 -16.28 11.80
C LEU A 230 7.30 -17.18 11.14
N LYS A 231 8.11 -17.92 11.91
CA LYS A 231 9.03 -18.94 11.36
C LYS A 231 8.27 -20.03 10.60
N ASN A 232 7.14 -20.50 11.15
CA ASN A 232 6.39 -21.63 10.59
C ASN A 232 5.10 -21.23 9.86
N ASN A 233 4.61 -20.00 10.07
CA ASN A 233 3.30 -19.56 9.58
C ASN A 233 3.43 -18.27 8.78
N SER A 234 2.66 -18.12 7.69
CA SER A 234 2.47 -16.80 7.08
C SER A 234 1.64 -15.89 7.98
N LEU A 235 1.62 -14.59 7.71
CA LEU A 235 0.74 -13.64 8.41
C LEU A 235 -0.73 -14.08 8.33
N MET A 236 -1.14 -14.63 7.18
CA MET A 236 -2.51 -15.12 6.98
C MET A 236 -2.78 -16.39 7.79
N ASP A 237 -1.80 -17.28 7.94
CA ASP A 237 -1.96 -18.50 8.75
C ASP A 237 -2.16 -18.14 10.23
N VAL A 238 -1.38 -17.19 10.75
CA VAL A 238 -1.56 -16.68 12.13
C VAL A 238 -2.97 -16.11 12.30
N LEU A 239 -3.42 -15.26 11.37
CA LEU A 239 -4.79 -14.72 11.41
C LEU A 239 -5.84 -15.82 11.36
N ASN A 240 -5.70 -16.80 10.46
CA ASN A 240 -6.62 -17.93 10.37
C ASN A 240 -6.70 -18.69 11.70
N GLN A 241 -5.57 -18.96 12.36
CA GLN A 241 -5.55 -19.62 13.66
C GLN A 241 -6.29 -18.80 14.73
N ARG A 242 -6.14 -17.46 14.74
CA ARG A 242 -6.88 -16.60 15.68
C ARG A 242 -8.39 -16.58 15.43
N PHE A 243 -8.82 -16.61 14.17
CA PHE A 243 -10.23 -16.50 13.81
C PHE A 243 -10.97 -17.84 13.72
N HIS A 244 -10.26 -18.95 13.48
CA HIS A 244 -10.84 -20.28 13.29
C HIS A 244 -11.80 -20.73 14.42
N PRO A 245 -11.52 -20.49 15.71
CA PRO A 245 -12.40 -20.90 16.81
C PRO A 245 -13.80 -20.25 16.79
N TYR A 246 -13.98 -19.20 15.99
CA TYR A 246 -15.21 -18.42 15.90
C TYR A 246 -16.07 -18.76 14.69
N LYS A 247 -15.59 -19.65 13.79
CA LYS A 247 -16.29 -19.98 12.54
C LYS A 247 -17.71 -20.50 12.82
N GLU A 248 -18.67 -19.98 12.07
CA GLU A 248 -20.12 -20.23 12.17
C GLU A 248 -20.79 -19.81 13.49
N LYS A 249 -20.08 -19.18 14.44
CA LYS A 249 -20.68 -18.63 15.65
C LYS A 249 -21.27 -17.25 15.39
N SER A 250 -22.37 -16.93 16.07
CA SER A 250 -22.94 -15.59 16.12
C SER A 250 -22.03 -14.64 16.91
N LEU A 251 -22.17 -13.33 16.67
CA LEU A 251 -21.45 -12.34 17.46
C LEU A 251 -21.71 -12.51 18.96
N GLU A 252 -22.95 -12.80 19.36
CA GLU A 252 -23.33 -13.04 20.74
C GLU A 252 -22.61 -14.25 21.34
N GLU A 253 -22.58 -15.39 20.64
CA GLU A 253 -21.85 -16.59 21.11
C GLU A 253 -20.34 -16.33 21.23
N ILE A 254 -19.78 -15.54 20.31
CA ILE A 254 -18.36 -15.15 20.38
C ILE A 254 -18.13 -14.23 21.58
N ALA A 255 -18.98 -13.22 21.78
CA ALA A 255 -18.94 -12.31 22.91
C ALA A 255 -18.99 -13.06 24.24
N ASP A 256 -19.94 -13.98 24.40
CA ASP A 256 -20.09 -14.81 25.61
C ASP A 256 -18.83 -15.64 25.88
N SER A 257 -18.23 -16.25 24.85
CA SER A 257 -17.03 -17.09 24.99
C SER A 257 -15.74 -16.32 25.25
N THR A 258 -15.69 -15.03 24.90
CA THR A 258 -14.48 -14.19 24.99
C THR A 258 -14.57 -13.13 26.08
N GLY A 259 -15.76 -12.90 26.64
CA GLY A 259 -16.04 -11.79 27.54
C GLY A 259 -16.02 -10.41 26.86
N LEU A 260 -16.09 -10.36 25.54
CA LEU A 260 -16.13 -9.10 24.79
C LEU A 260 -17.55 -8.51 24.77
N ASN A 261 -17.65 -7.18 24.87
CA ASN A 261 -18.92 -6.48 24.74
C ASN A 261 -19.18 -6.00 23.31
N ILE A 262 -20.41 -6.13 22.83
CA ILE A 262 -20.81 -5.65 21.50
C ILE A 262 -21.55 -4.31 21.64
N ASN A 263 -20.94 -3.23 21.16
CA ASN A 263 -21.55 -1.90 21.20
C ASN A 263 -22.36 -1.62 19.92
N TYR A 264 -23.55 -2.20 19.77
CA TYR A 264 -24.41 -2.01 18.59
C TYR A 264 -24.77 -0.54 18.28
N GLY A 265 -24.61 0.38 19.25
CA GLY A 265 -24.79 1.82 19.04
C GLY A 265 -23.65 2.51 18.26
N SER A 266 -22.46 1.90 18.22
CA SER A 266 -21.32 2.43 17.48
C SER A 266 -21.40 2.09 15.99
N LYS A 267 -21.13 3.07 15.10
CA LYS A 267 -21.01 2.81 13.66
C LYS A 267 -19.81 1.90 13.32
N SER A 268 -18.83 1.81 14.22
CA SER A 268 -17.62 0.99 14.09
C SER A 268 -17.65 -0.28 14.95
N PHE A 269 -18.79 -0.68 15.51
CA PHE A 269 -18.88 -1.79 16.47
C PHE A 269 -18.22 -3.09 15.98
N LEU A 270 -18.35 -3.44 14.70
CA LEU A 270 -17.70 -4.65 14.17
C LEU A 270 -16.17 -4.51 14.15
N GLN A 271 -15.64 -3.34 13.79
CA GLN A 271 -14.20 -3.12 13.81
C GLN A 271 -13.66 -3.19 15.24
N GLU A 272 -14.37 -2.58 16.20
CA GLU A 272 -14.04 -2.64 17.63
C GLU A 272 -14.08 -4.09 18.16
N PHE A 273 -15.10 -4.85 17.78
CA PHE A 273 -15.23 -6.26 18.15
C PHE A 273 -14.07 -7.10 17.59
N ILE A 274 -13.72 -6.91 16.33
CA ILE A 274 -12.59 -7.60 15.69
C ILE A 274 -11.25 -7.22 16.35
N SER A 275 -11.04 -5.95 16.72
CA SER A 275 -9.88 -5.55 17.52
C SER A 275 -9.81 -6.34 18.83
N GLY A 276 -10.93 -6.47 19.53
CA GLY A 276 -11.03 -7.24 20.77
C GLY A 276 -10.66 -8.70 20.58
N LEU A 277 -11.09 -9.34 19.48
CA LEU A 277 -10.75 -10.73 19.18
C LEU A 277 -9.26 -10.96 18.94
N LEU A 278 -8.57 -9.97 18.37
CA LEU A 278 -7.13 -10.02 18.17
C LEU A 278 -6.33 -9.57 19.42
N GLY A 279 -7.01 -9.29 20.54
CA GLY A 279 -6.38 -8.81 21.77
C GLY A 279 -5.88 -7.36 21.68
N ILE A 280 -6.27 -6.61 20.64
CA ILE A 280 -5.79 -5.26 20.38
C ILE A 280 -6.64 -4.26 21.15
N ARG A 281 -6.02 -3.54 22.08
CA ARG A 281 -6.65 -2.49 22.90
C ARG A 281 -5.95 -1.16 22.69
N GLY A 282 -6.70 -0.05 22.73
CA GLY A 282 -6.15 1.31 22.68
C GLY A 282 -5.67 1.81 21.31
N THR A 283 -5.69 0.97 20.27
CA THR A 283 -5.31 1.35 18.89
C THR A 283 -6.30 0.79 17.86
N ARG A 284 -6.19 1.24 16.61
CA ARG A 284 -7.02 0.74 15.50
C ARG A 284 -6.35 -0.48 14.86
N LEU A 285 -7.15 -1.39 14.30
CA LEU A 285 -6.64 -2.57 13.58
C LEU A 285 -5.62 -2.24 12.50
N ASN A 286 -5.82 -1.15 11.76
CA ASN A 286 -4.91 -0.74 10.70
C ASN A 286 -3.64 -0.01 11.21
N GLN A 287 -3.45 0.08 12.52
CA GLN A 287 -2.30 0.68 13.19
C GLN A 287 -1.49 -0.35 13.99
N ILE A 288 -1.82 -1.64 13.88
CA ILE A 288 -0.93 -2.69 14.38
C ILE A 288 0.25 -2.85 13.44
N GLU A 289 1.39 -3.20 14.02
CA GLU A 289 2.68 -3.12 13.34
C GLU A 289 2.69 -3.86 12.00
N GLU A 290 2.23 -5.11 11.96
CA GLU A 290 2.28 -5.94 10.76
C GLU A 290 1.32 -5.45 9.68
N PHE A 291 0.12 -4.97 10.06
CA PHE A 291 -0.85 -4.47 9.09
C PHE A 291 -0.42 -3.13 8.53
N GLU A 292 0.15 -2.25 9.36
CA GLU A 292 0.73 -1.02 8.89
C GLU A 292 1.91 -1.33 7.97
N LYS A 293 2.89 -2.13 8.40
CA LYS A 293 4.03 -2.52 7.54
C LYS A 293 3.59 -3.14 6.22
N ALA A 294 2.60 -4.04 6.22
CA ALA A 294 2.12 -4.74 5.03
C ALA A 294 1.14 -3.93 4.14
N ASN A 295 0.70 -2.76 4.59
CA ASN A 295 -0.37 -1.96 3.97
C ASN A 295 -1.69 -2.73 3.86
N ILE A 296 -2.10 -3.38 4.96
CA ILE A 296 -3.36 -4.12 5.08
C ILE A 296 -4.44 -3.19 5.63
N GLU A 297 -5.54 -3.06 4.88
CA GLU A 297 -6.77 -2.43 5.37
C GLU A 297 -7.82 -3.48 5.72
N VAL A 298 -8.37 -3.41 6.94
CA VAL A 298 -9.47 -4.29 7.35
C VAL A 298 -10.80 -3.75 6.83
N LYS A 299 -11.59 -4.62 6.19
CA LYS A 299 -12.94 -4.33 5.71
C LYS A 299 -13.90 -5.38 6.23
N THR A 300 -14.97 -4.95 6.90
CA THR A 300 -16.00 -5.87 7.36
C THR A 300 -17.05 -6.05 6.27
N ILE A 301 -17.44 -7.30 6.02
CA ILE A 301 -18.45 -7.65 5.03
C ILE A 301 -19.62 -8.32 5.73
N ARG A 302 -20.84 -7.90 5.40
CA ARG A 302 -22.08 -8.46 5.92
C ARG A 302 -22.90 -9.00 4.77
N LEU A 303 -22.84 -10.31 4.59
CA LEU A 303 -23.59 -11.04 3.58
C LEU A 303 -25.04 -11.20 4.02
N GLU A 304 -25.94 -11.02 3.07
CA GLU A 304 -27.33 -11.46 3.19
C GLU A 304 -27.41 -13.00 3.01
N PRO A 305 -28.58 -13.63 3.29
CA PRO A 305 -28.71 -15.08 3.14
C PRO A 305 -28.35 -15.62 1.74
N ASN A 306 -28.48 -14.79 0.70
CA ASN A 306 -28.11 -15.12 -0.67
C ASN A 306 -26.59 -15.05 -0.94
N GLY A 307 -25.77 -14.74 0.06
CA GLY A 307 -24.32 -14.62 -0.08
C GLY A 307 -23.84 -13.31 -0.71
N ILE A 308 -24.73 -12.35 -0.98
CA ILE A 308 -24.37 -11.04 -1.52
C ILE A 308 -24.34 -10.01 -0.38
N PRO A 309 -23.31 -9.16 -0.28
CA PRO A 309 -23.30 -8.07 0.68
C PRO A 309 -24.52 -7.16 0.54
N LYS A 310 -25.06 -6.66 1.66
CA LYS A 310 -26.16 -5.68 1.61
C LYS A 310 -25.72 -4.38 0.92
N GLU A 311 -24.47 -3.97 1.13
CA GLU A 311 -23.90 -2.70 0.68
C GLU A 311 -22.71 -2.90 -0.26
N HIS A 312 -22.57 -1.99 -1.23
CA HIS A 312 -21.33 -1.82 -1.99
C HIS A 312 -20.23 -1.30 -1.08
N MET A 313 -18.96 -1.54 -1.41
CA MET A 313 -17.84 -1.07 -0.60
C MET A 313 -17.33 0.28 -1.13
N SER A 314 -17.41 1.32 -0.29
CA SER A 314 -16.88 2.64 -0.65
C SER A 314 -15.41 2.81 -0.31
N PHE A 315 -14.74 3.63 -1.11
CA PHE A 315 -13.36 4.05 -0.90
C PHE A 315 -13.31 5.59 -0.82
N LYS A 316 -12.31 6.20 -1.45
CA LYS A 316 -12.03 7.64 -1.43
C LYS A 316 -13.07 8.41 -2.26
N ASN A 317 -13.37 9.63 -1.80
CA ASN A 317 -14.13 10.61 -2.59
C ASN A 317 -13.35 11.01 -3.85
N ILE A 318 -14.08 11.23 -4.95
CA ILE A 318 -13.52 11.62 -6.24
C ILE A 318 -13.11 13.09 -6.19
N ALA A 319 -11.83 13.36 -6.47
CA ALA A 319 -11.33 14.71 -6.74
C ALA A 319 -11.41 14.98 -8.25
N PHE A 320 -12.56 15.45 -8.74
CA PHE A 320 -12.83 15.57 -10.18
C PHE A 320 -11.78 16.38 -10.95
N LYS A 321 -11.30 17.49 -10.38
CA LYS A 321 -10.25 18.32 -11.00
C LYS A 321 -8.93 17.57 -11.13
N GLU A 322 -8.52 16.84 -10.09
CA GLU A 322 -7.29 16.03 -10.13
C GLU A 322 -7.43 14.86 -11.12
N TRP A 323 -8.61 14.24 -11.21
CA TRP A 323 -8.87 13.14 -12.14
C TRP A 323 -8.85 13.61 -13.60
N ALA A 324 -9.42 14.78 -13.89
CA ALA A 324 -9.48 15.38 -15.22
C ALA A 324 -8.08 15.58 -15.83
N THR A 325 -7.12 16.04 -15.03
CA THR A 325 -5.77 16.39 -15.47
C THR A 325 -4.74 15.30 -15.19
N GLY A 326 -4.99 14.40 -14.24
CA GLY A 326 -4.06 13.35 -13.84
C GLY A 326 -3.88 12.26 -14.90
N ASP A 327 -2.88 11.41 -14.74
CA ASP A 327 -2.64 10.22 -15.56
C ASP A 327 -2.91 8.93 -14.77
N TRP A 328 -3.11 7.82 -15.49
CA TRP A 328 -3.41 6.52 -14.89
C TRP A 328 -2.30 6.04 -13.93
N TYR A 329 -1.04 6.19 -14.31
CA TYR A 329 0.11 5.65 -13.58
C TYR A 329 0.28 6.32 -12.22
N ASN A 330 0.00 7.62 -12.14
CA ASN A 330 0.05 8.41 -10.91
C ASN A 330 -1.32 8.51 -10.18
N SER A 331 -2.38 7.97 -10.78
CA SER A 331 -3.73 8.05 -10.21
C SER A 331 -3.79 7.40 -8.82
N TRP A 332 -4.65 7.94 -7.96
CA TRP A 332 -4.90 7.34 -6.65
C TRP A 332 -5.51 5.94 -6.79
N VAL A 333 -6.41 5.74 -7.76
CA VAL A 333 -7.10 4.45 -7.99
C VAL A 333 -6.10 3.33 -8.26
N ARG A 334 -5.22 3.52 -9.24
CA ARG A 334 -4.19 2.52 -9.58
C ARG A 334 -3.28 2.24 -8.39
N ARG A 335 -2.70 3.28 -7.78
CA ARG A 335 -1.76 3.12 -6.66
C ARG A 335 -2.40 2.41 -5.47
N TYR A 336 -3.62 2.79 -5.10
CA TYR A 336 -4.34 2.15 -4.01
C TYR A 336 -4.48 0.64 -4.24
N PHE A 337 -5.00 0.21 -5.39
CA PHE A 337 -5.22 -1.22 -5.65
C PHE A 337 -3.94 -1.99 -5.99
N GLU A 338 -2.88 -1.33 -6.48
CA GLU A 338 -1.56 -1.96 -6.71
C GLU A 338 -0.77 -2.15 -5.42
N GLU A 339 -1.03 -1.36 -4.38
CA GLU A 339 -0.20 -1.32 -3.15
C GLU A 339 -0.93 -1.86 -1.91
N THR A 340 -2.27 -1.82 -1.85
CA THR A 340 -3.06 -2.17 -0.66
C THR A 340 -3.59 -3.61 -0.72
N LYS A 341 -3.44 -4.33 0.40
CA LYS A 341 -4.15 -5.59 0.67
C LYS A 341 -5.39 -5.28 1.52
N LEU A 342 -6.50 -5.95 1.22
CA LEU A 342 -7.75 -5.88 1.97
C LEU A 342 -7.93 -7.17 2.77
N LEU A 343 -7.96 -7.06 4.10
CA LEU A 343 -8.40 -8.16 4.96
C LEU A 343 -9.91 -8.07 5.12
N PHE A 344 -10.63 -8.90 4.38
CA PHE A 344 -12.06 -9.08 4.51
C PHE A 344 -12.38 -9.93 5.72
N VAL A 345 -13.14 -9.38 6.66
CA VAL A 345 -13.70 -10.12 7.80
C VAL A 345 -15.19 -10.30 7.55
N VAL A 346 -15.58 -11.54 7.28
CA VAL A 346 -16.85 -11.87 6.64
C VAL A 346 -17.82 -12.37 7.70
N PHE A 347 -18.98 -11.73 7.74
CA PHE A 347 -20.13 -12.15 8.53
C PHE A 347 -21.33 -12.36 7.61
N GLN A 348 -22.26 -13.21 8.01
CA GLN A 348 -23.46 -13.50 7.24
C GLN A 348 -24.69 -13.53 8.13
N TYR A 349 -25.78 -12.93 7.64
CA TYR A 349 -27.11 -13.14 8.19
C TYR A 349 -27.70 -14.45 7.65
N LYS A 350 -28.28 -15.27 8.53
CA LYS A 350 -29.03 -16.49 8.12
C LYS A 350 -30.46 -16.18 7.66
N GLU A 351 -30.99 -15.02 8.06
CA GLU A 351 -32.35 -14.58 7.75
C GLU A 351 -32.34 -13.18 7.10
N THR A 352 -33.33 -12.91 6.25
CA THR A 352 -33.53 -11.57 5.71
C THR A 352 -34.12 -10.64 6.77
N GLU A 353 -33.86 -9.33 6.64
CA GLU A 353 -34.43 -8.31 7.54
C GLU A 353 -35.97 -8.31 7.54
N ARG A 354 -36.58 -8.76 6.43
CA ARG A 354 -38.04 -8.94 6.33
C ARG A 354 -38.55 -10.10 7.18
N GLN A 355 -37.78 -11.18 7.29
CA GLN A 355 -38.14 -12.35 8.10
C GLN A 355 -37.93 -12.07 9.59
N ASN A 356 -36.79 -11.46 9.95
CA ASN A 356 -36.43 -11.20 11.33
C ASN A 356 -35.68 -9.86 11.46
N LYS A 357 -36.29 -8.89 12.15
CA LYS A 357 -35.66 -7.58 12.43
C LYS A 357 -34.49 -7.70 13.43
N ASN A 358 -34.50 -8.73 14.27
CA ASN A 358 -33.47 -9.01 15.28
C ASN A 358 -32.52 -10.14 14.83
N ARG A 359 -32.37 -10.31 13.51
CA ARG A 359 -31.47 -11.30 12.91
C ARG A 359 -30.03 -11.15 13.40
N LYS A 360 -29.35 -12.28 13.61
CA LYS A 360 -27.98 -12.33 14.10
C LYS A 360 -26.95 -12.40 12.97
N LEU A 361 -25.76 -11.86 13.23
CA LEU A 361 -24.59 -11.97 12.36
C LEU A 361 -23.74 -13.16 12.79
N TYR A 362 -23.42 -14.04 11.85
CA TYR A 362 -22.57 -15.20 12.06
C TYR A 362 -21.22 -14.99 11.38
N PHE A 363 -20.13 -15.25 12.08
CA PHE A 363 -18.78 -15.16 11.51
C PHE A 363 -18.55 -16.31 10.52
N LYS A 364 -18.16 -15.98 9.29
CA LYS A 364 -17.92 -16.95 8.21
C LYS A 364 -16.44 -17.25 8.02
N GLY A 365 -15.59 -16.25 8.20
CA GLY A 365 -14.16 -16.39 7.99
C GLY A 365 -13.49 -15.07 7.63
N ILE A 366 -12.24 -15.18 7.23
CA ILE A 366 -11.44 -14.07 6.73
C ILE A 366 -10.88 -14.38 5.35
N THR A 367 -10.67 -13.34 4.55
CA THR A 367 -10.02 -13.43 3.24
C THR A 367 -9.05 -12.28 3.09
N LEU A 368 -7.76 -12.56 2.88
CA LEU A 368 -6.79 -11.54 2.53
C LEU A 368 -6.73 -11.44 1.00
N TRP A 369 -7.12 -10.30 0.47
CA TRP A 369 -7.29 -10.09 -0.97
C TRP A 369 -6.59 -8.83 -1.43
N ASN A 370 -5.94 -8.88 -2.59
CA ASN A 370 -5.51 -7.71 -3.34
C ASN A 370 -6.04 -7.81 -4.76
N MET A 371 -6.23 -6.66 -5.40
CA MET A 371 -6.76 -6.65 -6.76
C MET A 371 -5.76 -7.31 -7.72
N PRO A 372 -6.19 -8.30 -8.52
CA PRO A 372 -5.34 -8.90 -9.54
C PRO A 372 -4.80 -7.87 -10.52
N SER A 373 -3.55 -8.03 -10.96
CA SER A 373 -2.90 -7.07 -11.88
C SER A 373 -3.63 -6.94 -13.22
N ASN A 374 -4.24 -8.02 -13.71
CA ASN A 374 -5.07 -8.02 -14.91
C ASN A 374 -6.38 -7.22 -14.72
N GLU A 375 -6.98 -7.22 -13.53
CA GLU A 375 -8.12 -6.36 -13.20
C GLU A 375 -7.72 -4.88 -13.12
N ILE A 376 -6.57 -4.59 -12.48
CA ILE A 376 -6.02 -3.24 -12.38
C ILE A 376 -5.76 -2.68 -13.79
N ASN A 377 -5.01 -3.40 -14.61
CA ASN A 377 -4.60 -2.93 -15.94
C ASN A 377 -5.66 -3.13 -17.02
N GLY A 378 -6.70 -3.92 -16.74
CA GLY A 378 -7.84 -4.19 -17.61
C GLY A 378 -9.06 -3.35 -17.24
N ARG A 379 -10.03 -3.95 -16.54
CA ARG A 379 -11.34 -3.34 -16.25
C ARG A 379 -11.22 -2.03 -15.47
N LEU A 380 -10.35 -1.97 -14.46
CA LEU A 380 -10.18 -0.78 -13.63
C LEU A 380 -9.54 0.38 -14.41
N LYS A 381 -8.51 0.10 -15.22
CA LYS A 381 -7.90 1.11 -16.09
C LYS A 381 -8.90 1.65 -17.11
N LYS A 382 -9.64 0.76 -17.79
CA LYS A 382 -10.69 1.16 -18.74
C LYS A 382 -11.73 2.05 -18.07
N PHE A 383 -12.21 1.65 -16.89
CA PHE A 383 -13.13 2.46 -16.09
C PHE A 383 -12.56 3.85 -15.78
N TRP A 384 -11.28 3.93 -15.40
CA TRP A 384 -10.64 5.21 -15.09
C TRP A 384 -10.54 6.12 -16.31
N ASP A 385 -10.17 5.56 -17.47
CA ASP A 385 -10.09 6.27 -18.76
C ASP A 385 -11.49 6.76 -19.21
N ASP A 386 -12.51 5.92 -19.09
CA ASP A 386 -13.91 6.25 -19.43
C ASP A 386 -14.44 7.40 -18.53
N VAL A 387 -14.20 7.32 -17.22
CA VAL A 387 -14.58 8.39 -16.27
C VAL A 387 -13.84 9.69 -16.60
N LYS A 388 -12.55 9.63 -16.93
CA LYS A 388 -11.78 10.81 -17.33
C LYS A 388 -12.36 11.44 -18.59
N SER A 389 -12.72 10.62 -19.59
CA SER A 389 -13.38 11.07 -20.81
C SER A 389 -14.72 11.76 -20.52
N LEU A 390 -15.55 11.19 -19.66
CA LEU A 390 -16.82 11.77 -19.22
C LEU A 390 -16.64 13.11 -18.51
N ILE A 391 -15.66 13.21 -17.61
CA ILE A 391 -15.36 14.45 -16.89
C ILE A 391 -14.96 15.55 -17.87
N ASN A 392 -14.10 15.25 -18.84
CA ASN A 392 -13.58 16.22 -19.80
C ASN A 392 -14.58 16.59 -20.89
N SER A 393 -15.48 15.69 -21.26
CA SER A 393 -16.58 15.95 -22.20
C SER A 393 -17.75 16.69 -21.55
N GLY A 394 -17.76 16.78 -20.22
CA GLY A 394 -18.82 17.39 -19.43
C GLY A 394 -19.82 16.34 -18.96
N ILE A 395 -19.84 16.10 -17.64
CA ILE A 395 -20.82 15.22 -17.00
C ILE A 395 -22.24 15.77 -17.23
N GLU A 396 -23.15 14.89 -17.63
CA GLU A 396 -24.57 15.25 -17.77
C GLU A 396 -25.20 15.33 -16.39
N LEU A 397 -25.92 16.43 -16.12
CA LEU A 397 -26.63 16.66 -14.86
C LEU A 397 -28.08 16.97 -15.19
N THR A 398 -28.98 16.03 -14.90
CA THR A 398 -30.41 16.14 -15.26
C THR A 398 -31.26 16.23 -13.99
N PRO A 399 -31.93 17.37 -13.73
CA PRO A 399 -32.91 17.47 -12.66
C PRO A 399 -34.11 16.55 -12.94
N VAL A 400 -34.50 15.75 -11.95
CA VAL A 400 -35.65 14.84 -12.03
C VAL A 400 -36.51 15.00 -10.78
N LYS A 401 -37.81 15.19 -10.97
CA LYS A 401 -38.78 15.21 -9.87
C LYS A 401 -38.99 13.79 -9.36
N GLN A 402 -38.69 13.56 -8.09
CA GLN A 402 -38.92 12.29 -7.40
C GLN A 402 -39.76 12.53 -6.15
N LYS A 403 -41.05 12.16 -6.22
CA LYS A 403 -42.04 12.46 -5.17
C LYS A 403 -42.06 13.98 -4.85
N ASN A 404 -41.76 14.35 -3.61
CA ASN A 404 -41.80 15.74 -3.12
C ASN A 404 -40.45 16.46 -3.20
N ARG A 405 -39.46 15.93 -3.95
CA ARG A 405 -38.13 16.54 -4.09
C ARG A 405 -37.62 16.50 -5.53
N VAL A 406 -36.75 17.44 -5.87
CA VAL A 406 -35.96 17.41 -7.10
C VAL A 406 -34.60 16.78 -6.78
N ILE A 407 -34.24 15.73 -7.52
CA ILE A 407 -32.91 15.10 -7.46
C ILE A 407 -32.15 15.40 -8.75
N VAL A 408 -30.83 15.38 -8.71
CA VAL A 408 -30.00 15.51 -9.91
C VAL A 408 -29.47 14.11 -10.27
N LYS A 409 -29.90 13.59 -11.42
CA LYS A 409 -29.29 12.39 -12.03
C LYS A 409 -28.03 12.80 -12.79
N ASN A 410 -27.10 11.86 -12.91
CA ASN A 410 -25.90 12.01 -13.72
C ASN A 410 -25.62 10.76 -14.55
N ASN A 411 -24.70 10.89 -15.50
CA ASN A 411 -24.22 9.81 -16.37
C ASN A 411 -22.89 9.20 -15.90
N LEU A 412 -22.53 9.33 -14.61
CA LEU A 412 -21.37 8.62 -14.07
C LEU A 412 -21.66 7.10 -14.02
N PRO A 413 -20.61 6.26 -14.10
CA PRO A 413 -20.79 4.82 -14.15
C PRO A 413 -21.56 4.26 -12.95
N LYS A 414 -22.52 3.38 -13.23
CA LYS A 414 -23.44 2.79 -12.24
C LYS A 414 -23.01 1.36 -11.85
N PRO A 415 -23.51 0.85 -10.70
CA PRO A 415 -23.24 -0.54 -10.31
C PRO A 415 -23.61 -1.53 -11.43
N GLY A 416 -22.73 -2.51 -11.66
CA GLY A 416 -22.93 -3.57 -12.65
C GLY A 416 -22.53 -3.23 -14.08
N GLU A 417 -22.26 -1.96 -14.42
CA GLU A 417 -21.93 -1.57 -15.80
C GLU A 417 -20.62 -2.20 -16.32
N ASN A 418 -19.62 -2.40 -15.46
CA ASN A 418 -18.39 -3.12 -15.78
C ASN A 418 -18.17 -4.38 -14.91
N GLY A 419 -19.12 -4.70 -14.03
CA GLY A 419 -19.06 -5.81 -13.08
C GLY A 419 -17.91 -5.74 -12.06
N LEU A 420 -17.34 -4.56 -11.81
CA LEU A 420 -16.21 -4.37 -10.90
C LEU A 420 -16.44 -3.20 -9.95
N CYS A 421 -16.71 -2.01 -10.49
CA CYS A 421 -16.73 -0.78 -9.74
C CYS A 421 -17.62 0.29 -10.38
N HIS A 422 -18.01 1.26 -9.56
CA HIS A 422 -18.86 2.36 -9.99
C HIS A 422 -18.57 3.66 -9.21
N ILE A 423 -19.20 4.75 -9.64
CA ILE A 423 -19.17 6.04 -8.93
C ILE A 423 -20.55 6.32 -8.35
N ARG A 424 -20.61 6.58 -7.05
CA ARG A 424 -21.88 6.86 -6.35
C ARG A 424 -21.69 7.91 -5.26
N PRO A 425 -22.75 8.68 -4.89
CA PRO A 425 -22.63 9.69 -3.85
C PRO A 425 -22.16 9.10 -2.52
N LYS A 426 -21.21 9.80 -1.89
CA LYS A 426 -20.76 9.62 -0.50
C LYS A 426 -20.67 11.01 0.15
N ALA A 427 -21.83 11.63 0.21
CA ALA A 427 -22.05 12.99 0.69
C ALA A 427 -22.88 12.94 1.98
N ARG A 428 -22.73 13.94 2.86
CA ARG A 428 -23.60 14.05 4.04
C ARG A 428 -25.08 14.17 3.65
N ASP A 429 -25.35 14.97 2.63
CA ASP A 429 -26.67 15.29 2.12
C ASP A 429 -26.56 15.78 0.65
N GLY A 430 -27.67 16.19 0.05
CA GLY A 430 -27.71 16.69 -1.33
C GLY A 430 -27.04 18.05 -1.56
N ASN A 431 -26.71 18.78 -0.50
CA ASN A 431 -26.03 20.09 -0.54
C ASN A 431 -24.53 19.97 -0.34
N ASP A 432 -24.04 18.84 0.17
CA ASP A 432 -22.62 18.51 0.28
C ASP A 432 -22.03 18.20 -1.12
N LYS A 433 -21.75 19.29 -1.85
CA LYS A 433 -21.34 19.32 -3.25
C LYS A 433 -19.87 19.68 -3.42
N VAL A 434 -19.33 19.33 -4.59
CA VAL A 434 -17.99 19.67 -5.06
C VAL A 434 -18.06 20.22 -6.49
N PRO A 435 -17.12 21.10 -6.88
CA PRO A 435 -17.06 21.62 -8.24
C PRO A 435 -16.52 20.57 -9.21
N LEU A 436 -17.17 20.49 -10.37
CA LEU A 436 -16.66 19.88 -11.59
C LEU A 436 -15.60 20.80 -12.23
N PRO A 437 -14.80 20.31 -13.20
CA PRO A 437 -13.80 21.14 -13.89
C PRO A 437 -14.39 22.36 -14.60
N ASP A 438 -15.62 22.25 -15.10
CA ASP A 438 -16.36 23.34 -15.75
C ASP A 438 -17.08 24.31 -14.79
N GLY A 439 -16.90 24.13 -13.48
CA GLY A 439 -17.50 24.99 -12.45
C GLY A 439 -18.89 24.57 -11.98
N ARG A 440 -19.59 23.66 -12.67
CA ARG A 440 -20.88 23.12 -12.20
C ARG A 440 -20.69 22.33 -10.90
N LEU A 441 -21.74 22.27 -10.07
CA LEU A 441 -21.69 21.56 -8.79
C LEU A 441 -22.38 20.20 -8.86
N ILE A 442 -21.71 19.17 -8.36
CA ILE A 442 -22.25 17.82 -8.18
C ILE A 442 -22.13 17.41 -6.71
N THR A 443 -23.02 16.57 -6.18
CA THR A 443 -22.85 15.97 -4.84
C THR A 443 -21.52 15.23 -4.75
N LYS A 444 -20.89 15.20 -3.56
CA LYS A 444 -19.65 14.44 -3.36
C LYS A 444 -19.84 12.99 -3.79
N GLN A 445 -19.05 12.57 -4.76
CA GLN A 445 -19.01 11.20 -5.24
C GLN A 445 -17.82 10.45 -4.64
N ALA A 446 -17.92 9.13 -4.54
CA ALA A 446 -16.81 8.25 -4.19
C ALA A 446 -16.67 7.12 -5.20
N PHE A 447 -15.49 6.50 -5.19
CA PHE A 447 -15.24 5.22 -5.86
C PHE A 447 -15.81 4.08 -5.00
N TRP A 448 -16.45 3.11 -5.64
CA TRP A 448 -17.03 1.94 -4.98
C TRP A 448 -16.69 0.65 -5.75
N LEU A 449 -16.46 -0.44 -5.02
CA LEU A 449 -16.51 -1.78 -5.60
C LEU A 449 -17.94 -2.32 -5.57
N ASP A 450 -18.33 -3.03 -6.62
CA ASP A 450 -19.63 -3.66 -6.73
C ASP A 450 -19.78 -4.78 -5.68
N ARG A 451 -20.97 -4.88 -5.08
CA ARG A 451 -21.23 -5.87 -4.03
C ARG A 451 -21.23 -7.29 -4.60
N GLU A 452 -21.66 -7.44 -5.85
CA GLU A 452 -21.62 -8.70 -6.60
C GLU A 452 -20.16 -9.15 -6.80
N PHE A 453 -19.26 -8.23 -7.19
CA PHE A 453 -17.82 -8.52 -7.28
C PHE A 453 -17.21 -8.89 -5.92
N ILE A 454 -17.59 -8.18 -4.85
CA ILE A 454 -17.15 -8.52 -3.49
C ILE A 454 -17.65 -9.91 -3.09
N ALA A 455 -18.89 -10.26 -3.42
CA ALA A 455 -19.46 -11.57 -3.14
C ALA A 455 -18.66 -12.69 -3.80
N GLU A 456 -18.20 -12.51 -5.04
CA GLU A 456 -17.34 -13.46 -5.75
C GLU A 456 -16.00 -13.68 -5.02
N ILE A 457 -15.40 -12.62 -4.49
CA ILE A 457 -14.11 -12.69 -3.77
C ILE A 457 -14.24 -13.48 -2.47
N VAL A 458 -15.33 -13.26 -1.71
CA VAL A 458 -15.51 -13.86 -0.38
C VAL A 458 -16.33 -15.14 -0.37
N LYS A 459 -16.62 -15.69 -1.55
CA LYS A 459 -17.34 -16.95 -1.70
C LYS A 459 -16.44 -18.09 -1.23
N THR A 460 -16.59 -18.47 0.03
CA THR A 460 -15.93 -19.62 0.67
C THR A 460 -16.75 -20.89 0.57
#